data_AF-A0A0W1KH14-F1
#
_entry.id   AF-A0A0W1KH14-F1
#
_cell.length_a   1.000
_cell.length_b   1.000
_cell.length_c   1.000
_cell.angle_alpha   90.00
_cell.angle_beta   90.00
_cell.angle_gamma   90.00
#
_symmetry.space_group_name_H-M   'P 1'
#
loop_
_entity.id
_entity.type
_entity.pdbx_description
1 polymer ?
#
loop_
_entity_poly.entity_id
_entity_poly.type
_entity_poly.pdbx_seq_one_letter_code
_entity_poly.pdbx_strand_id
1 'polypeptide(L)'
;MSLHAIWHAIQTGIAGIGAWLAAYLGGLDGLVYALIVFAIADYITGVLAAINERRLSSSVGFRGISRKILIFTLVGLAHLIDVHILGAPGVLRAAVIFFYLSNEGISLVENATRLGLPVPSQMRGALDAIANRAETRPSLTETTTENTKENQS
;
A
#
# COMPACT_ATOMS: atom_id res chain seq x y z
N MET A 1 -1.55 10.77 38.33
CA MET A 1 -0.26 10.38 37.71
C MET A 1 0.48 11.66 37.34
N SER A 2 1.80 11.72 37.51
CA SER A 2 2.58 12.89 37.08
C SER A 2 2.56 13.01 35.55
N LEU A 3 2.64 14.23 35.03
CA LEU A 3 2.67 14.49 33.58
C LEU A 3 3.82 13.72 32.89
N HIS A 4 4.96 13.60 33.56
CA HIS A 4 6.10 12.80 33.12
C HIS A 4 5.78 11.30 33.03
N ALA A 5 5.04 10.74 34.00
CA ALA A 5 4.65 9.33 33.95
C ALA A 5 3.70 9.05 32.77
N ILE A 6 2.76 9.95 32.50
CA ILE A 6 1.85 9.84 31.35
C ILE A 6 2.65 9.90 30.03
N TRP A 7 3.60 10.83 29.94
CA TRP A 7 4.47 10.97 28.77
C TRP A 7 5.31 9.72 28.50
N HIS A 8 5.98 9.19 29.52
CA HIS A 8 6.77 7.96 29.40
C HIS A 8 5.91 6.74 29.07
N ALA A 9 4.69 6.65 29.61
CA ALA A 9 3.76 5.59 29.26
C ALA A 9 3.38 5.62 27.77
N ILE A 10 3.12 6.80 27.21
CA ILE A 10 2.85 6.97 25.78
C ILE A 10 4.06 6.56 24.93
N GLN A 11 5.26 7.05 25.26
CA GLN A 11 6.49 6.68 24.55
C GLN A 11 6.73 5.17 24.57
N THR A 12 6.54 4.53 25.72
CA THR A 12 6.70 3.09 25.89
C THR A 12 5.68 2.32 25.07
N GLY A 13 4.42 2.77 25.05
CA GLY A 13 3.37 2.18 24.21
C GLY A 13 3.71 2.26 22.72
N ILE A 14 4.11 3.44 22.23
CA ILE A 14 4.50 3.64 20.83
C ILE A 14 5.72 2.77 20.48
N ALA A 15 6.74 2.75 21.33
CA ALA A 15 7.92 1.93 21.11
C ALA A 15 7.60 0.43 21.08
N GLY A 16 6.73 -0.04 21.98
CA GLY A 16 6.29 -1.44 22.02
C GLY A 16 5.53 -1.85 20.76
N ILE A 17 4.59 -1.01 20.30
CA ILE A 17 3.85 -1.25 19.05
C ILE A 17 4.81 -1.21 17.85
N GLY A 18 5.73 -0.25 17.81
CA GLY A 18 6.73 -0.13 16.74
C GLY A 18 7.67 -1.33 16.68
N ALA A 19 8.13 -1.82 17.84
CA ALA A 19 8.96 -3.01 17.93
C ALA A 19 8.21 -4.27 17.47
N TRP A 20 6.96 -4.43 17.91
CA TRP A 20 6.11 -5.54 17.47
C TRP A 20 5.85 -5.49 15.96
N LEU A 21 5.53 -4.31 15.42
CA LEU A 21 5.28 -4.12 13.99
C LEU A 21 6.53 -4.39 13.16
N ALA A 22 7.70 -3.92 13.60
CA ALA A 22 8.97 -4.20 12.96
C ALA A 22 9.27 -5.72 12.93
N ALA A 23 9.00 -6.43 14.03
CA ALA A 23 9.14 -7.89 14.08
C ALA A 23 8.13 -8.59 13.15
N TYR A 24 6.87 -8.14 13.12
CA TYR A 24 5.82 -8.67 12.25
C TYR A 24 6.18 -8.55 10.76
N LEU A 25 6.75 -7.41 10.35
CA LEU A 25 7.22 -7.17 9.00
C LEU A 25 8.49 -7.95 8.63
N GLY A 26 9.14 -8.63 9.58
CA GLY A 26 10.38 -9.38 9.35
C GLY A 26 11.65 -8.53 9.42
N GLY A 27 11.59 -7.41 10.14
CA GLY A 27 12.68 -6.47 10.36
C GLY A 27 12.51 -5.15 9.61
N LEU A 28 13.35 -4.17 9.96
CA LEU A 28 13.47 -2.89 9.26
C LEU A 28 14.72 -2.88 8.38
N ASP A 29 14.73 -3.74 7.37
CA ASP A 29 15.80 -3.79 6.37
C ASP A 29 15.61 -2.73 5.28
N GLY A 30 16.53 -2.69 4.30
CA GLY A 30 16.47 -1.71 3.21
C GLY A 30 15.19 -1.78 2.37
N LEU A 31 14.57 -2.96 2.23
CA LEU A 31 13.34 -3.13 1.46
C LEU A 31 12.14 -2.54 2.21
N VAL A 32 12.00 -2.85 3.49
CA VAL A 32 10.94 -2.28 4.32
C VAL A 32 11.13 -0.77 4.49
N TYR A 33 12.37 -0.30 4.66
CA TYR A 33 12.67 1.13 4.72
C TYR A 33 12.29 1.85 3.42
N ALA A 34 12.63 1.29 2.25
CA ALA A 34 12.23 1.85 0.97
C ALA A 34 10.71 1.93 0.82
N LEU A 35 9.98 0.87 1.21
CA LEU A 35 8.52 0.86 1.16
C LEU A 35 7.90 1.93 2.06
N ILE A 36 8.44 2.14 3.28
CA ILE A 36 7.97 3.20 4.18
C ILE A 36 8.19 4.58 3.57
N VAL A 37 9.39 4.85 3.04
CA VAL A 37 9.70 6.15 2.42
C VAL A 37 8.81 6.41 1.21
N PHE A 38 8.61 5.43 0.34
CA PHE A 38 7.72 5.53 -0.81
C PHE A 38 6.26 5.77 -0.39
N ALA A 39 5.77 5.04 0.61
CA ALA A 39 4.41 5.21 1.11
C ALA A 39 4.17 6.61 1.70
N ILE A 40 5.16 7.16 2.42
CA ILE A 40 5.10 8.52 2.97
C ILE A 40 5.13 9.55 1.84
N ALA A 41 6.06 9.42 0.89
CA ALA A 41 6.16 10.32 -0.26
C ALA A 41 4.87 10.32 -1.10
N ASP A 42 4.30 9.15 -1.36
CA ASP A 42 3.04 9.01 -2.08
C ASP A 42 1.88 9.67 -1.32
N TYR A 43 1.78 9.47 -0.01
CA TYR A 43 0.73 10.11 0.79
C TYR A 43 0.86 11.64 0.77
N ILE A 44 2.06 12.17 0.96
CA ILE A 44 2.31 13.63 0.93
C ILE A 44 1.95 14.18 -0.45
N THR A 45 2.46 13.58 -1.52
CA THR A 45 2.19 14.04 -2.89
C THR A 45 0.72 13.91 -3.27
N GLY A 46 0.03 12.84 -2.86
CA GLY A 46 -1.40 12.65 -3.07
C GLY A 46 -2.25 13.70 -2.36
N VAL A 47 -1.90 14.05 -1.13
CA VAL A 47 -2.54 15.15 -0.39
C VAL A 47 -2.29 16.48 -1.10
N LEU A 48 -1.05 16.78 -1.48
CA LEU A 48 -0.70 18.01 -2.20
C LEU A 48 -1.46 18.12 -3.54
N ALA A 49 -1.55 17.03 -4.31
CA ALA A 49 -2.30 17.00 -5.56
C ALA A 49 -3.79 17.29 -5.33
N ALA A 50 -4.40 16.71 -4.29
CA ALA A 50 -5.78 17.00 -3.92
C ALA A 50 -6.00 18.46 -3.46
N ILE A 51 -5.01 19.07 -2.79
CA ILE A 51 -5.01 20.50 -2.44
C ILE A 51 -5.00 21.34 -3.72
N ASN A 52 -4.09 21.06 -4.65
CA ASN A 52 -3.94 21.79 -5.90
C ASN A 52 -5.23 21.78 -6.74
N GLU A 53 -5.92 20.64 -6.77
CA GLU A 53 -7.20 20.47 -7.46
C GLU A 53 -8.40 21.05 -6.71
N ARG A 54 -8.19 21.66 -5.53
CA ARG A 54 -9.24 22.14 -4.61
C ARG A 54 -10.30 21.08 -4.26
N ARG A 55 -9.94 19.79 -4.31
CA ARG A 55 -10.78 18.65 -3.98
C ARG A 55 -10.33 17.97 -2.68
N LEU A 56 -10.03 18.78 -1.68
CA LEU A 56 -9.69 18.29 -0.35
C LEU A 56 -10.94 17.71 0.32
N SER A 57 -11.00 16.39 0.30
CA SER A 57 -11.96 15.63 1.10
C SER A 57 -11.20 14.71 2.04
N SER A 58 -11.70 14.58 3.27
CA SER A 58 -11.23 13.59 4.24
C SER A 58 -11.29 12.17 3.68
N SER A 59 -12.20 11.89 2.75
CA SER A 59 -12.28 10.61 2.05
C SER A 59 -11.05 10.30 1.20
N VAL A 60 -10.40 11.32 0.61
CA VAL A 60 -9.19 11.14 -0.21
C VAL A 60 -8.01 10.75 0.67
N GLY A 61 -7.81 11.48 1.78
CA GLY A 61 -6.75 11.17 2.75
C GLY A 61 -6.96 9.80 3.42
N PHE A 62 -8.19 9.50 3.82
CA PHE A 62 -8.53 8.20 4.44
C PHE A 62 -8.31 7.04 3.49
N ARG A 63 -8.67 7.18 2.20
CA ARG A 63 -8.44 6.15 1.18
C ARG A 63 -6.95 5.89 0.92
N GLY A 64 -6.12 6.93 1.03
CA GLY A 64 -4.66 6.78 0.98
C GLY A 64 -4.15 5.94 2.15
N ILE A 65 -4.51 6.33 3.38
CA ILE A 65 -4.06 5.65 4.61
C ILE A 65 -4.55 4.19 4.67
N SER A 66 -5.82 3.92 4.35
CA SER A 66 -6.37 2.56 4.39
C SER A 66 -5.64 1.62 3.44
N ARG A 67 -5.25 2.11 2.25
CA ARG A 67 -4.42 1.36 1.31
C ARG A 67 -3.05 1.04 1.89
N LYS A 68 -2.37 2.00 2.54
CA LYS A 68 -1.04 1.73 3.13
C LYS A 68 -1.10 0.69 4.25
N ILE A 69 -2.14 0.75 5.10
CA ILE A 69 -2.36 -0.25 6.15
C ILE A 69 -2.47 -1.65 5.54
N LEU A 70 -3.26 -1.81 4.47
CA LEU A 70 -3.39 -3.09 3.76
C LEU A 70 -2.06 -3.58 3.19
N ILE A 71 -1.23 -2.68 2.64
CA ILE A 71 0.10 -3.03 2.13
C ILE A 71 0.98 -3.61 3.23
N PHE A 72 1.11 -2.92 4.37
CA PHE A 72 1.93 -3.40 5.48
C PHE A 72 1.39 -4.71 6.08
N THR A 73 0.06 -4.89 6.15
CA THR A 73 -0.55 -6.17 6.53
C THR A 73 -0.14 -7.30 5.60
N LEU A 74 -0.20 -7.09 4.28
CA LEU A 74 0.16 -8.13 3.31
C LEU A 74 1.66 -8.46 3.33
N VAL A 75 2.53 -7.47 3.57
CA VAL A 75 3.97 -7.70 3.75
C VAL A 75 4.25 -8.55 4.98
N GLY A 76 3.60 -8.26 6.12
CA GLY A 76 3.77 -9.07 7.32
C GLY A 76 3.18 -10.48 7.20
N LEU A 77 2.06 -10.65 6.49
CA LEU A 77 1.55 -11.98 6.14
C LEU A 77 2.52 -12.76 5.25
N ALA A 78 3.11 -12.11 4.24
CA ALA A 78 4.12 -12.72 3.38
C ALA A 78 5.36 -13.16 4.17
N HIS A 79 5.83 -12.32 5.10
CA HIS A 79 6.89 -12.69 6.03
C HIS A 79 6.51 -13.89 6.90
N LEU A 80 5.29 -13.93 7.43
CA LEU A 80 4.83 -15.03 8.26
C LEU A 80 4.80 -16.36 7.48
N ILE A 81 4.37 -16.32 6.22
CA ILE A 81 4.37 -17.46 5.30
C ILE A 81 5.80 -17.91 4.98
N ASP A 82 6.72 -16.98 4.66
CA ASP A 82 8.13 -17.31 4.42
C ASP A 82 8.73 -18.11 5.58
N VAL A 83 8.52 -17.63 6.81
CA VAL A 83 9.11 -18.22 8.01
C VAL A 83 8.42 -19.53 8.42
N HIS A 84 7.09 -19.59 8.41
CA HIS A 84 6.35 -20.71 9.00
C HIS A 84 5.91 -21.77 8.00
N ILE A 85 5.78 -21.43 6.71
CA ILE A 85 5.28 -22.35 5.67
C ILE A 85 6.39 -22.77 4.73
N LEU A 86 7.17 -21.81 4.21
CA LEU A 86 8.23 -22.10 3.23
C LEU A 86 9.53 -22.55 3.87
N GLY A 87 9.75 -22.20 5.15
CA GLY A 87 10.97 -22.54 5.89
C GLY A 87 12.23 -21.84 5.33
N ALA A 88 12.07 -20.91 4.40
CA ALA A 88 13.13 -20.12 3.80
C ALA A 88 12.76 -18.62 3.93
N PRO A 89 13.55 -17.84 4.69
CA PRO A 89 13.17 -16.46 4.97
C PRO A 89 13.33 -15.58 3.72
N GLY A 90 12.30 -14.78 3.44
CA GLY A 90 12.44 -13.50 2.73
C GLY A 90 12.11 -13.47 1.24
N VAL A 91 11.86 -14.61 0.57
CA VAL A 91 11.58 -14.61 -0.87
C VAL A 91 10.20 -14.03 -1.15
N LEU A 92 9.15 -14.54 -0.50
CA LEU A 92 7.79 -14.04 -0.69
C LEU A 92 7.66 -12.62 -0.14
N ARG A 93 8.26 -12.34 1.03
CA ARG A 93 8.31 -11.01 1.61
C ARG A 93 8.89 -10.01 0.62
N ALA A 94 10.07 -10.30 0.06
CA ALA A 94 10.72 -9.41 -0.90
C ALA A 94 9.86 -9.22 -2.15
N ALA A 95 9.27 -10.29 -2.70
CA ALA A 95 8.40 -10.20 -3.87
C ALA A 95 7.18 -9.29 -3.62
N VAL A 96 6.53 -9.45 -2.47
CA VAL A 96 5.38 -8.61 -2.08
C VAL A 96 5.81 -7.16 -1.85
N ILE A 97 6.96 -6.92 -1.22
CA ILE A 97 7.50 -5.56 -1.06
C ILE A 97 7.78 -4.92 -2.42
N PHE A 98 8.45 -5.61 -3.35
CA PHE A 98 8.73 -5.06 -4.69
C PHE A 98 7.47 -4.78 -5.49
N PHE A 99 6.46 -5.65 -5.39
CA PHE A 99 5.16 -5.44 -6.00
C PHE A 99 4.52 -4.14 -5.49
N TYR A 100 4.47 -3.95 -4.17
CA TYR A 100 3.87 -2.75 -3.60
C TYR A 100 4.74 -1.51 -3.77
N LEU A 101 6.06 -1.62 -3.73
CA LEU A 101 6.96 -0.52 -4.05
C LEU A 101 6.74 -0.01 -5.48
N SER A 102 6.49 -0.91 -6.43
CA SER A 102 6.12 -0.55 -7.80
C SER A 102 4.76 0.17 -7.84
N ASN A 103 3.76 -0.31 -7.10
CA ASN A 103 2.44 0.34 -7.01
C ASN A 103 2.54 1.76 -6.42
N GLU A 104 3.33 1.92 -5.36
CA GLU A 104 3.61 3.20 -4.72
C GLU A 104 4.38 4.14 -5.65
N GLY A 105 5.36 3.62 -6.39
CA GLY A 105 6.09 4.37 -7.39
C GLY A 105 5.18 4.88 -8.53
N ILE A 106 4.26 4.05 -9.04
CA ILE A 106 3.29 4.46 -10.06
C ILE A 106 2.39 5.58 -9.53
N SER A 107 1.84 5.41 -8.32
CA SER A 107 0.99 6.42 -7.66
C SER A 107 1.73 7.74 -7.42
N LEU A 108 3.00 7.68 -7.03
CA LEU A 108 3.85 8.86 -6.86
C LEU A 108 4.02 9.63 -8.17
N VAL A 109 4.25 8.94 -9.28
CA VAL A 109 4.39 9.57 -10.61
C VAL A 109 3.06 10.17 -11.08
N GLU A 110 1.94 9.50 -10.82
CA GLU A 110 0.59 10.03 -11.10
C GLU A 110 0.36 11.34 -10.34
N ASN A 111 0.62 11.35 -9.03
CA ASN A 111 0.48 12.54 -8.18
C ASN A 111 1.44 13.67 -8.60
N ALA A 112 2.67 13.33 -8.97
CA ALA A 112 3.63 14.29 -9.53
C ALA A 112 3.11 14.94 -10.83
N THR A 113 2.50 14.15 -11.71
CA THR A 113 1.91 14.65 -12.96
C THR A 113 0.74 15.60 -12.68
N ARG A 114 -0.12 15.27 -11.70
CA ARG A 114 -1.23 16.14 -11.24
C ARG A 114 -0.74 17.45 -10.61
N LEU A 115 0.46 17.45 -10.05
CA LEU A 115 1.14 18.65 -9.54
C LEU A 115 1.86 19.48 -10.61
N GLY A 116 1.83 19.04 -11.88
CA GLY A 116 2.41 19.78 -13.01
C GLY A 116 3.87 19.47 -13.30
N LEU A 117 4.44 18.41 -12.73
CA LEU A 117 5.80 17.98 -13.09
C LEU A 117 5.83 17.45 -14.54
N PRO A 118 6.77 17.91 -15.40
CA PRO A 118 6.87 17.45 -16.77
C PRO A 118 7.38 16.00 -16.82
N VAL A 119 6.45 15.05 -16.93
CA VAL A 119 6.77 13.63 -17.11
C VAL A 119 7.05 13.33 -18.60
N PRO A 120 8.16 12.63 -18.94
CA PRO A 120 8.49 12.23 -20.31
C PRO A 120 7.35 11.47 -20.99
N SER A 121 7.21 11.64 -22.31
CA SER A 121 6.11 11.06 -23.09
C SER A 121 6.02 9.53 -23.01
N GLN A 122 7.15 8.82 -22.87
CA GLN A 122 7.14 7.36 -22.72
C GLN A 122 6.51 6.90 -21.39
N MET A 123 6.72 7.67 -20.32
CA MET A 123 6.13 7.39 -19.01
C MET A 123 4.63 7.73 -19.00
N ARG A 124 4.22 8.84 -19.65
CA ARG A 124 2.80 9.19 -19.79
C ARG A 124 2.02 8.11 -20.53
N GLY A 125 2.55 7.60 -21.65
CA GLY A 125 1.89 6.54 -22.41
C GLY A 125 1.74 5.23 -21.61
N ALA A 126 2.73 4.89 -20.77
CA ALA A 126 2.63 3.73 -19.89
C ALA A 126 1.59 3.93 -18.78
N LEU A 127 1.51 5.13 -18.18
CA LEU A 127 0.51 5.47 -17.17
C LEU A 127 -0.90 5.46 -17.74
N ASP A 128 -1.12 6.08 -18.90
CA ASP A 128 -2.41 6.10 -19.58
C ASP A 128 -2.87 4.68 -19.96
N ALA A 129 -1.94 3.81 -20.38
CA ALA A 129 -2.24 2.40 -20.65
C ALA A 129 -2.64 1.62 -19.38
N ILE A 130 -2.05 1.94 -18.21
CA ILE A 130 -2.43 1.34 -16.93
C ILE A 130 -3.78 1.88 -16.45
N ALA A 131 -4.00 3.19 -16.55
CA ALA A 131 -5.26 3.84 -16.17
C ALA A 131 -6.45 3.31 -16.97
N ASN A 132 -6.31 3.25 -18.30
CA ASN A 132 -7.36 2.70 -19.18
C ASN A 132 -7.68 1.22 -18.89
N ARG A 133 -6.67 0.42 -18.49
CA ARG A 133 -6.86 -0.98 -18.08
C ARG A 133 -7.49 -1.14 -16.70
N ALA A 134 -7.38 -0.14 -15.82
CA ALA A 134 -8.01 -0.17 -14.50
C ALA A 134 -9.53 0.06 -14.58
N GLU A 135 -9.99 0.90 -15.52
CA GLU A 135 -11.42 1.13 -15.79
C GLU A 135 -12.11 -0.07 -16.44
N THR A 136 -11.38 -0.92 -17.15
CA THR A 136 -11.91 -2.10 -17.87
C THR A 136 -11.89 -3.41 -17.07
N ARG A 137 -11.55 -3.40 -15.78
CA ARG A 137 -11.58 -4.64 -14.98
C ARG A 137 -13.04 -5.09 -14.75
N PRO A 138 -13.44 -6.30 -15.17
CA PRO A 138 -14.75 -6.85 -14.82
C PRO A 138 -14.85 -6.95 -13.28
N SER A 139 -16.03 -6.64 -12.75
CA SER A 139 -16.34 -6.76 -11.33
C SER A 139 -16.13 -8.20 -10.86
N LEU A 140 -15.42 -8.39 -9.74
CA LEU A 140 -15.18 -9.70 -9.11
C LEU A 140 -16.46 -10.31 -8.49
N THR A 141 -17.65 -9.88 -8.92
CA THR A 141 -18.95 -10.29 -8.37
C THR A 141 -19.71 -11.26 -9.30
N GLU A 142 -19.23 -11.53 -10.52
CA GLU A 142 -19.93 -12.41 -11.47
C GLU A 142 -19.15 -13.71 -11.72
N THR A 143 -19.06 -14.59 -10.72
CA THR A 143 -18.69 -16.00 -11.00
C THR A 143 -19.19 -16.99 -9.93
N THR A 144 -20.50 -17.08 -9.64
CA THR A 144 -21.05 -18.29 -8.95
C THR A 144 -22.54 -18.62 -9.19
N THR A 145 -23.22 -18.13 -10.22
CA THR A 145 -24.63 -18.54 -10.45
C THR A 145 -24.93 -18.86 -11.90
N GLU A 146 -24.24 -19.84 -12.45
CA GLU A 146 -24.76 -20.59 -13.60
C GLU A 146 -24.01 -21.93 -13.68
N ASN A 147 -24.53 -22.93 -12.98
CA ASN A 147 -24.43 -24.36 -13.32
C ASN A 147 -25.21 -25.20 -12.30
N THR A 148 -26.53 -25.02 -12.27
CA THR A 148 -27.47 -26.01 -11.72
C THR A 148 -28.83 -25.89 -12.42
N LYS A 149 -28.85 -25.97 -13.76
CA LYS A 149 -30.07 -26.25 -14.54
C LYS A 149 -29.72 -27.03 -15.82
N GLU A 150 -29.01 -28.13 -15.67
CA GLU A 150 -28.88 -29.14 -16.74
C GLU A 150 -28.76 -30.52 -16.09
N ASN A 151 -29.81 -30.94 -15.39
CA ASN A 151 -30.04 -32.36 -15.11
C ASN A 151 -31.54 -32.63 -14.89
N GLN A 152 -32.35 -32.18 -15.84
CA GLN A 152 -33.71 -32.68 -16.06
C GLN A 152 -33.98 -32.67 -17.56
N SER A 153 -33.52 -33.73 -18.24
CA SER A 153 -34.19 -34.32 -19.40
C SER A 153 -33.91 -35.81 -19.44
#